data_AF-A0A914P973-F1
#
_entry.id   AF-A0A914P973-F1
#
_cell.length_a   1.000
_cell.length_b   1.000
_cell.length_c   1.000
_cell.angle_alpha   90.00
_cell.angle_beta   90.00
_cell.angle_gamma   90.00
#
_symmetry.space_group_name_H-M   'P 1'
#
loop_
_entity.id
_entity.type
_entity.pdbx_description
1 polymer ?
#
loop_
_entity_poly.entity_id
_entity_poly.type
_entity_poly.pdbx_seq_one_letter_code
_entity_poly.pdbx_strand_id
1 'polypeptide(L)'
;MYKLFLAVLIYFSLNFLNGQNQNLCGYSTNQKTYDGSDETKILGGKLSNPLDWPFVVSISGENGACTGTIIGEKWILSATHCKRMGTPMTVNVNGEKYESEKIVTTDWDVEINNNDIMLIKLKKPLKYSRRILPIF
;
A
#
# COMPACT_ATOMS: atom_id res chain seq x y z
N MET A 1 -30.22 -31.87 25.74
CA MET A 1 -30.00 -31.48 24.32
C MET A 1 -29.92 -29.96 24.10
N TYR A 2 -30.67 -29.12 24.83
CA TYR A 2 -30.61 -27.64 24.68
C TYR A 2 -29.32 -26.96 25.15
N LYS A 3 -28.58 -27.55 26.12
CA LYS A 3 -27.32 -26.96 26.64
C LYS A 3 -26.19 -26.91 25.60
N LEU A 4 -26.11 -27.89 24.69
CA LEU A 4 -25.11 -27.87 23.61
C LEU A 4 -25.43 -26.82 22.54
N PHE A 5 -26.71 -26.64 22.23
CA PHE A 5 -27.16 -25.66 21.22
C PHE A 5 -26.84 -24.22 21.65
N LEU A 6 -27.05 -23.90 22.94
CA LEU A 6 -26.68 -22.60 23.50
C LEU A 6 -25.16 -22.36 23.46
N ALA A 7 -24.34 -23.38 23.75
CA ALA A 7 -22.89 -23.26 23.70
C ALA A 7 -22.36 -23.02 22.28
N VAL A 8 -22.96 -23.66 21.26
CA VAL A 8 -22.60 -23.46 19.84
C VAL A 8 -23.01 -22.07 19.35
N LEU A 9 -24.19 -21.58 19.75
CA LEU A 9 -24.66 -20.23 19.42
C LEU A 9 -23.81 -19.14 20.08
N ILE A 10 -23.40 -19.34 21.34
CA ILE A 10 -22.50 -18.42 22.06
C ILE A 10 -21.10 -18.46 21.45
N TYR A 11 -20.59 -19.64 21.07
CA TYR A 11 -19.30 -19.75 20.40
C TYR A 11 -19.31 -19.04 19.03
N PHE A 12 -20.37 -19.22 18.24
CA PHE A 12 -20.51 -18.52 16.96
C PHE A 12 -20.67 -17.00 17.13
N SER A 13 -21.45 -16.53 18.10
CA SER A 13 -21.61 -15.08 18.36
C SER A 13 -20.35 -14.45 18.95
N LEU A 14 -19.60 -15.17 19.78
CA LEU A 14 -18.29 -14.72 20.27
C LEU A 14 -17.25 -14.67 19.14
N ASN A 15 -17.23 -15.63 18.21
CA ASN A 15 -16.38 -15.55 17.02
C ASN A 15 -16.82 -14.46 16.03
N PHE A 16 -18.12 -14.16 15.95
CA PHE A 16 -18.66 -13.07 15.13
C PHE A 16 -18.33 -11.68 15.72
N LEU A 17 -18.33 -11.55 17.05
CA LEU A 17 -17.85 -10.35 17.77
C LEU A 17 -16.32 -10.26 17.80
N ASN A 18 -15.61 -11.38 17.65
CA ASN A 18 -14.17 -11.44 17.39
C ASN A 18 -13.82 -11.17 15.91
N GLY A 19 -14.71 -10.49 15.18
CA GLY A 19 -14.47 -9.99 13.82
C GLY A 19 -13.33 -8.96 13.76
N GLN A 20 -12.10 -9.39 14.03
CA GLN A 20 -10.89 -8.82 13.45
C GLN A 20 -10.71 -9.43 12.06
N ASN A 21 -11.66 -9.13 11.18
CA ASN A 21 -11.49 -9.35 9.76
C ASN A 21 -12.19 -8.20 9.02
N GLN A 22 -11.71 -6.99 9.31
CA GLN A 22 -11.99 -5.87 8.43
C GLN A 22 -11.16 -6.14 7.19
N ASN A 23 -11.82 -6.30 6.04
CA ASN A 23 -11.20 -6.16 4.73
C ASN A 23 -10.59 -4.74 4.67
N LEU A 24 -9.39 -4.58 5.23
CA LEU A 24 -8.76 -3.31 5.61
C LEU A 24 -8.02 -2.67 4.42
N CYS A 25 -8.60 -2.84 3.24
CA CYS A 25 -8.10 -2.32 2.00
C CYS A 25 -8.95 -1.16 1.50
N GLY A 26 -8.33 -0.27 0.72
CA GLY A 26 -9.03 0.88 0.13
C GLY A 26 -9.57 1.88 1.16
N TYR A 27 -9.21 1.70 2.43
CA TYR A 27 -9.72 2.49 3.55
C TYR A 27 -8.78 3.65 3.87
N SER A 28 -9.35 4.84 4.04
CA SER A 28 -8.67 6.02 4.58
C SER A 28 -9.49 6.56 5.75
N THR A 29 -8.82 6.90 6.85
CA THR A 29 -9.47 7.27 8.12
C THR A 29 -9.94 8.72 8.18
N ASN A 30 -9.60 9.57 7.20
CA ASN A 30 -9.91 11.00 7.23
C ASN A 30 -10.93 11.40 6.17
N GLN A 31 -11.83 12.32 6.56
CA GLN A 31 -12.51 13.19 5.60
C GLN A 31 -11.44 14.11 5.02
N LYS A 32 -11.24 14.09 3.70
CA LYS A 32 -10.14 14.82 3.04
C LYS A 32 -10.31 16.33 3.23
N THR A 33 -9.72 16.88 4.29
CA THR A 33 -9.70 18.31 4.56
C THR A 33 -8.44 18.89 3.94
N TYR A 34 -8.62 19.72 2.93
CA TYR A 34 -7.51 20.35 2.22
C TYR A 34 -7.37 21.79 2.70
N ASP A 35 -6.22 22.11 3.31
CA ASP A 35 -5.85 23.49 3.58
C ASP A 35 -5.42 24.14 2.25
N GLY A 36 -6.16 25.16 1.84
CA GLY A 36 -6.09 25.72 0.50
C GLY A 36 -5.25 26.99 0.49
N SER A 37 -3.91 26.86 0.37
CA SER A 37 -3.07 28.02 0.04
C SER A 37 -1.66 27.72 -0.47
N ASP A 38 -1.20 26.46 -0.52
CA ASP A 38 0.22 26.21 -0.82
C ASP A 38 0.44 25.83 -2.29
N GLU A 39 1.53 26.35 -2.88
CA GLU A 39 2.03 25.89 -4.17
C GLU A 39 2.32 24.38 -4.07
N THR A 40 1.60 23.57 -4.85
CA THR A 40 1.79 22.13 -4.84
C THR A 40 2.54 21.67 -6.09
N LYS A 41 3.28 20.56 -5.94
CA LYS A 41 4.03 19.94 -7.07
C LYS A 41 3.12 19.32 -8.13
N ILE A 42 1.83 19.17 -7.84
CA ILE A 42 0.84 18.55 -8.71
C ILE A 42 -0.08 19.66 -9.21
N LEU A 43 -0.26 19.78 -10.53
CA LEU A 43 -1.14 20.82 -11.11
C LEU A 43 -2.57 20.66 -10.57
N GLY A 44 -3.10 21.72 -9.96
CA GLY A 44 -4.41 21.71 -9.28
C GLY A 44 -4.44 20.88 -7.98
N GLY A 45 -3.28 20.40 -7.52
CA GLY A 45 -3.14 19.62 -6.30
C GLY A 45 -3.32 20.47 -5.05
N LYS A 46 -3.56 19.78 -3.95
CA LYS A 46 -3.62 20.35 -2.60
C LYS A 46 -2.76 19.48 -1.68
N LEU A 47 -2.24 20.06 -0.61
CA LEU A 47 -1.51 19.28 0.38
C LEU A 47 -2.42 18.20 0.96
N SER A 48 -1.91 16.97 0.99
CA SER A 48 -2.60 15.84 1.58
C SER A 48 -2.26 15.72 3.06
N ASN A 49 -3.22 15.24 3.85
CA ASN A 49 -2.94 14.77 5.18
C ASN A 49 -2.20 13.42 5.09
N PRO A 50 -1.24 13.11 5.99
CA PRO A 50 -0.56 11.81 6.00
C PRO A 50 -1.48 10.57 6.12
N LEU A 51 -2.75 10.75 6.46
CA LEU A 51 -3.76 9.68 6.57
C LEU A 51 -4.64 9.53 5.31
N ASP A 52 -4.58 10.46 4.36
CA ASP A 52 -5.48 10.47 3.20
C ASP A 52 -5.15 9.34 2.21
N TRP A 53 -3.89 8.89 2.18
CA TRP A 53 -3.35 7.96 1.18
C TRP A 53 -2.42 6.91 1.82
N PRO A 54 -2.93 6.07 2.73
CA PRO A 54 -2.10 5.14 3.53
C PRO A 54 -1.46 4.01 2.70
N PHE A 55 -1.81 3.89 1.42
CA PHE A 55 -1.26 2.94 0.48
C PHE A 55 -0.14 3.51 -0.40
N VAL A 56 0.13 4.82 -0.36
CA VAL A 56 1.15 5.46 -1.21
C VAL A 56 2.52 5.36 -0.55
N VAL A 57 3.53 4.91 -1.32
CA VAL A 57 4.92 4.79 -0.87
C VAL A 57 5.89 5.47 -1.81
N SER A 58 7.02 5.91 -1.29
CA SER A 58 8.09 6.51 -2.11
C SER A 58 9.12 5.43 -2.47
N ILE A 59 9.59 5.43 -3.70
CA ILE A 59 10.62 4.52 -4.19
C ILE A 59 11.80 5.36 -4.64
N SER A 60 12.98 5.09 -4.07
CA SER A 60 14.21 5.78 -4.46
C SER A 60 14.58 5.37 -5.90
N GLY A 61 14.49 6.27 -6.87
CA GLY A 61 14.89 6.04 -8.26
C GLY A 61 16.28 6.63 -8.59
N GLU A 62 16.86 6.20 -9.71
CA GLU A 62 18.18 6.64 -10.20
C GLU A 62 18.08 8.01 -10.91
N ASN A 63 16.94 8.27 -11.54
CA ASN A 63 16.63 9.49 -12.31
C ASN A 63 15.58 10.39 -11.63
N GLY A 64 15.31 10.18 -10.34
CA GLY A 64 14.26 10.86 -9.60
C GLY A 64 13.54 9.94 -8.62
N ALA A 65 12.58 10.47 -7.85
CA ALA A 65 11.75 9.66 -6.97
C ALA A 65 10.57 9.05 -7.75
N CYS A 66 10.38 7.74 -7.63
CA CYS A 66 9.18 7.05 -8.09
C CYS A 66 8.19 6.86 -6.94
N THR A 67 6.98 6.43 -7.28
CA THR A 67 5.92 6.09 -6.33
C THR A 67 5.52 4.63 -6.49
N GLY A 68 4.99 4.05 -5.42
CA GLY A 68 4.35 2.74 -5.44
C GLY A 68 3.06 2.72 -4.64
N THR A 69 2.31 1.63 -4.80
CA THR A 69 1.05 1.37 -4.10
C THR A 69 1.15 0.07 -3.31
N ILE A 70 0.82 0.10 -2.03
CA ILE A 70 0.72 -1.08 -1.18
C ILE A 70 -0.49 -1.90 -1.65
N ILE A 71 -0.23 -3.13 -2.10
CA ILE A 71 -1.28 -4.10 -2.50
C ILE A 71 -1.27 -5.36 -1.61
N GLY A 72 -0.39 -5.40 -0.61
CA GLY A 72 -0.28 -6.49 0.36
C GLY A 72 0.90 -6.27 1.31
N GLU A 73 1.00 -7.08 2.37
CA GLU A 73 2.01 -6.88 3.42
C GLU A 73 3.45 -6.90 2.90
N LYS A 74 3.71 -7.63 1.81
CA LYS A 74 5.03 -7.71 1.18
C LYS A 74 5.05 -7.18 -0.25
N TRP A 75 3.97 -6.64 -0.76
CA TRP A 75 3.83 -6.38 -2.19
C TRP A 75 3.51 -4.91 -2.45
N ILE A 76 4.37 -4.30 -3.25
CA ILE A 76 4.21 -2.95 -3.77
C ILE A 76 4.04 -3.04 -5.29
N LEU A 77 3.00 -2.41 -5.80
CA LEU A 77 2.77 -2.18 -7.22
C LEU A 77 3.46 -0.87 -7.64
N SER A 78 4.15 -0.89 -8.77
CA SER A 78 4.79 0.28 -9.37
C SER A 78 4.89 0.09 -10.90
N ALA A 79 5.71 0.91 -11.57
CA ALA A 79 5.91 0.89 -13.01
C ALA A 79 7.26 0.25 -13.37
N THR A 80 7.37 -0.36 -14.54
CA THR A 80 8.63 -0.99 -15.00
C THR A 80 9.68 0.08 -15.28
N HIS A 81 9.30 1.25 -15.80
CA HIS A 81 10.25 2.35 -16.01
C HIS A 81 10.87 2.88 -14.69
N CYS A 82 10.26 2.59 -13.54
CA CYS A 82 10.80 2.94 -12.22
C CYS A 82 11.89 1.98 -11.73
N LYS A 83 12.10 0.84 -12.41
CA LYS A 83 13.11 -0.13 -12.03
C LYS A 83 14.52 0.47 -12.17
N ARG A 84 15.35 0.31 -11.14
CA ARG A 84 16.77 0.68 -11.18
C ARG A 84 17.66 -0.45 -11.65
N MET A 85 18.87 -0.09 -12.09
CA MET A 85 19.94 -1.06 -12.23
C MET A 85 20.50 -1.42 -10.84
N GLY A 86 20.44 -2.71 -10.49
CA GLY A 86 20.91 -3.21 -9.19
C GLY A 86 19.80 -3.51 -8.17
N THR A 87 20.05 -4.51 -7.34
CA THR A 87 19.20 -4.94 -6.22
C THR A 87 20.01 -4.93 -4.93
N PRO A 88 19.41 -4.57 -3.77
CA PRO A 88 17.98 -4.32 -3.56
C PRO A 88 17.54 -2.90 -3.92
N MET A 89 16.29 -2.76 -4.37
CA MET A 89 15.59 -1.48 -4.39
C MET A 89 15.09 -1.11 -2.99
N THR A 90 15.06 0.19 -2.68
CA THR A 90 14.56 0.71 -1.39
C THR A 90 13.19 1.36 -1.57
N VAL A 91 12.23 0.93 -0.77
CA VAL A 91 10.90 1.51 -0.63
C VAL A 91 10.83 2.23 0.72
N ASN A 92 10.45 3.51 0.72
CA ASN A 92 10.20 4.28 1.93
C ASN A 92 8.69 4.27 2.21
N VAL A 93 8.33 3.75 3.38
CA VAL A 93 6.96 3.70 3.89
C VAL A 93 6.89 4.51 5.17
N ASN A 94 6.32 5.72 5.09
CA ASN A 94 6.15 6.62 6.24
C ASN A 94 7.45 6.84 7.05
N GLY A 95 8.60 6.96 6.38
CA GLY A 95 9.91 7.20 6.98
C GLY A 95 10.73 5.93 7.25
N GLU A 96 10.13 4.74 7.25
CA GLU A 96 10.85 3.46 7.39
C GLU A 96 11.29 2.94 6.01
N LYS A 97 12.54 2.50 5.90
CA LYS A 97 13.10 1.92 4.68
C LYS A 97 12.89 0.41 4.65
N TYR A 98 12.35 -0.09 3.55
CA TYR A 98 12.17 -1.50 3.24
C TYR A 98 12.97 -1.86 1.99
N GLU A 99 13.72 -2.95 2.05
CA GLU A 99 14.46 -3.47 0.90
C GLU A 99 13.65 -4.50 0.11
N SER A 100 13.81 -4.50 -1.20
CA SER A 100 13.25 -5.53 -2.07
C SER A 100 13.96 -6.88 -1.88
N GLU A 101 13.17 -7.95 -1.76
CA GLU A 101 13.58 -9.34 -1.90
C GLU A 101 13.61 -9.76 -3.37
N LYS A 102 12.55 -9.39 -4.12
CA LYS A 102 12.37 -9.75 -5.53
C LYS A 102 11.67 -8.62 -6.26
N ILE A 103 12.03 -8.43 -7.51
CA ILE A 103 11.35 -7.52 -8.43
C ILE A 103 10.84 -8.35 -9.61
N VAL A 104 9.57 -8.15 -9.96
CA VAL A 104 8.92 -8.76 -11.13
C VAL A 104 8.52 -7.64 -12.06
N THR A 105 9.05 -7.63 -13.27
CA THR A 105 8.70 -6.66 -14.32
C THR A 105 8.02 -7.37 -15.48
N THR A 106 7.31 -6.59 -16.27
CA THR A 106 6.80 -6.96 -17.60
C THR A 106 7.77 -6.57 -18.70
N ASP A 107 7.49 -7.02 -19.91
CA ASP A 107 8.13 -6.58 -21.15
C ASP A 107 7.56 -5.21 -21.55
N TRP A 108 8.01 -4.16 -20.85
CA TRP A 108 7.59 -2.78 -21.11
C TRP A 108 8.10 -2.32 -22.47
N ASP A 109 7.17 -1.87 -23.32
CA ASP A 109 7.46 -1.29 -24.62
C ASP A 109 7.51 0.23 -24.48
N VAL A 110 8.71 0.81 -24.66
CA VAL A 110 8.95 2.24 -24.49
C VAL A 110 8.33 3.07 -25.62
N GLU A 111 8.16 2.49 -26.81
CA GLU A 111 7.68 3.22 -28.00
C GLU A 111 6.18 3.50 -27.89
N ILE A 112 5.42 2.51 -27.43
CA ILE A 112 3.96 2.61 -27.28
C ILE A 112 3.51 2.74 -25.81
N ASN A 113 4.45 2.79 -24.88
CA ASN A 113 4.22 2.83 -23.43
C ASN A 113 3.27 1.73 -22.93
N ASN A 114 3.46 0.51 -23.43
CA ASN A 114 2.61 -0.62 -23.08
C ASN A 114 3.27 -1.53 -22.05
N ASN A 115 2.47 -2.15 -21.18
CA ASN A 115 2.94 -3.03 -20.10
C ASN A 115 3.93 -2.33 -19.15
N ASP A 116 3.66 -1.10 -18.72
CA ASP A 116 4.52 -0.40 -17.75
C ASP A 116 4.14 -0.74 -16.29
N ILE A 117 4.33 -2.00 -15.89
CA ILE A 117 3.88 -2.51 -14.59
C ILE A 117 4.93 -3.40 -13.92
N MET A 118 5.20 -3.14 -12.65
CA MET A 118 6.19 -3.85 -11.85
C MET A 118 5.65 -4.18 -10.46
N LEU A 119 6.03 -5.35 -9.94
CA LEU A 119 5.83 -5.74 -8.54
C LEU A 119 7.15 -5.79 -7.80
N ILE A 120 7.19 -5.16 -6.62
CA ILE A 120 8.30 -5.25 -5.67
C ILE A 120 7.84 -6.08 -4.48
N LYS A 121 8.50 -7.22 -4.25
CA LYS A 121 8.35 -8.02 -3.04
C LYS A 121 9.33 -7.51 -1.98
N LEU A 122 8.87 -7.17 -0.79
CA LEU A 122 9.68 -6.70 0.33
C LEU A 122 10.28 -7.87 1.12
N LYS A 123 11.52 -7.73 1.61
CA LYS A 123 12.17 -8.72 2.49
C LYS A 123 11.40 -8.94 3.80
N LYS A 124 10.86 -7.85 4.37
CA LYS A 124 10.11 -7.82 5.64
C LYS A 124 8.67 -7.38 5.37
N PRO A 125 7.65 -8.01 6.00
CA PRO A 125 6.28 -7.56 5.86
C PRO A 125 6.08 -6.19 6.52
N LEU A 126 5.24 -5.37 5.89
CA LEU A 126 4.71 -4.12 6.46
C LEU A 126 3.89 -4.44 7.69
N LYS A 127 3.98 -3.56 8.69
CA LYS A 127 3.06 -3.57 9.83
C LYS A 127 1.96 -2.55 9.55
N TYR A 128 0.75 -3.05 9.29
CA TYR A 128 -0.38 -2.17 9.01
C TYR A 128 -0.70 -1.25 10.18
N SER A 129 -1.10 -0.04 9.84
CA SER A 129 -1.49 1.04 10.76
C SER A 129 -2.41 2.01 10.04
N ARG A 130 -2.95 3.02 10.73
CA ARG A 130 -3.78 4.06 10.07
C ARG A 130 -3.05 4.82 8.94
N ARG A 131 -1.71 4.76 8.88
CA ARG A 131 -0.87 5.38 7.85
C ARG A 131 -0.33 4.39 6.82
N ILE A 132 -0.55 3.09 7.03
CA ILE A 132 0.00 2.01 6.22
C ILE A 132 -1.10 0.97 6.04
N LEU A 133 -1.81 1.04 4.93
CA LEU A 133 -2.87 0.10 4.56
C LEU A 133 -2.76 -0.24 3.08
N PRO A 134 -3.20 -1.43 2.64
CA PRO A 134 -3.28 -1.76 1.23
C PRO A 134 -4.44 -1.02 0.55
N ILE A 135 -4.33 -0.81 -0.76
CA ILE A 135 -5.43 -0.25 -1.55
C ILE A 135 -6.51 -1.29 -1.91
N PHE A 136 -6.16 -2.58 -1.97
CA PHE A 136 -7.05 -3.71 -2.31
C PHE A 136 -6.91 -4.87 -1.33
#